data_AF-A0A328AF58-F1
#
_entry.id   AF-A0A328AF58-F1
#
_cell.length_a   1.000
_cell.length_b   1.000
_cell.length_c   1.000
_cell.angle_alpha   90.00
_cell.angle_beta   90.00
_cell.angle_gamma   90.00
#
_symmetry.space_group_name_H-M   'P 1'
#
loop_
_entity.id
_entity.type
_entity.pdbx_description
1 polymer ?
#
loop_
_entity_poly.entity_id
_entity_poly.type
_entity_poly.pdbx_seq_one_letter_code
_entity_poly.pdbx_strand_id
1 'polypeptide(L)'
;MSDEDARGDEDARSYIAHVLMEETADYLRRGRIFEADPLGEVEAGWVAAFKTWTATHHPQVRKMLDDLWAELRLRDAEPPFARVEAELDALRQRLAAIPAEGGPALLAARIEAYLAQRARPAN
;
A
#
# COMPACT_ATOMS: atom_id res chain seq x y z
N MET A 1 9.08 -17.07 19.21
CA MET A 1 7.94 -16.53 18.46
C MET A 1 6.73 -17.19 19.06
N SER A 2 5.91 -16.41 19.77
CA SER A 2 4.74 -16.93 20.47
C SER A 2 3.58 -17.09 19.49
N ASP A 3 2.61 -17.96 19.78
CA ASP A 3 1.42 -18.15 18.93
C ASP A 3 0.62 -16.85 18.74
N GLU A 4 0.71 -15.94 19.72
CA GLU A 4 0.09 -14.61 19.68
C GLU A 4 0.78 -13.68 18.66
N ASP A 5 2.10 -13.73 18.55
CA ASP A 5 2.87 -12.96 17.55
C ASP A 5 2.53 -13.43 16.13
N ALA A 6 2.44 -14.75 15.94
CA ALA A 6 2.13 -15.34 14.64
C ALA A 6 0.71 -14.99 14.16
N ARG A 7 -0.27 -14.96 15.07
CA ARG A 7 -1.63 -14.53 14.77
C ARG A 7 -1.69 -13.04 14.42
N GLY A 8 -0.97 -12.19 15.16
CA GLY A 8 -0.87 -10.77 14.86
C GLY A 8 -0.30 -10.47 13.47
N ASP A 9 0.73 -11.21 13.06
CA ASP A 9 1.31 -11.11 11.71
C ASP A 9 0.34 -11.54 10.62
N GLU A 10 -0.44 -12.60 10.85
CA GLU A 10 -1.46 -13.07 9.91
C GLU A 10 -2.60 -12.05 9.75
N ASP A 11 -3.10 -11.51 10.86
CA ASP A 11 -4.14 -10.50 10.85
C ASP A 11 -3.68 -9.22 10.14
N ALA A 12 -2.43 -8.79 10.38
CA ALA A 12 -1.82 -7.66 9.67
C ALA A 12 -1.73 -7.92 8.16
N ARG A 13 -1.30 -9.12 7.73
CA ARG A 13 -1.25 -9.49 6.31
C ARG A 13 -2.64 -9.49 5.68
N SER A 14 -3.65 -10.05 6.36
CA SER A 14 -5.02 -10.07 5.86
C SER A 14 -5.59 -8.67 5.71
N TYR A 15 -5.32 -7.80 6.69
CA TYR A 15 -5.72 -6.40 6.64
C TYR A 15 -5.06 -5.65 5.47
N ILE A 16 -3.74 -5.81 5.29
CA ILE A 16 -3.02 -5.22 4.15
C ILE A 16 -3.61 -5.73 2.83
N ALA A 17 -3.81 -7.04 2.69
CA ALA A 17 -4.40 -7.62 1.48
C ALA A 17 -5.79 -7.03 1.19
N HIS A 18 -6.62 -6.85 2.21
CA HIS A 18 -7.92 -6.20 2.07
C HIS A 18 -7.80 -4.75 1.57
N VAL A 19 -6.91 -3.94 2.17
CA VAL A 19 -6.68 -2.55 1.71
C VAL A 19 -6.22 -2.52 0.25
N LEU A 20 -5.27 -3.37 -0.14
CA LEU A 20 -4.79 -3.44 -1.52
C LEU A 20 -5.88 -3.88 -2.51
N MET A 21 -6.78 -4.78 -2.10
CA MET A 21 -7.94 -5.16 -2.89
C MET A 21 -8.92 -4.00 -3.06
N GLU A 22 -9.19 -3.23 -2.00
CA GLU A 22 -10.05 -2.04 -2.07
C GLU A 22 -9.45 -0.97 -2.99
N GLU A 23 -8.15 -0.68 -2.86
CA GLU A 23 -7.42 0.23 -3.75
C GLU A 23 -7.55 -0.18 -5.22
N THR A 24 -7.37 -1.48 -5.49
CA THR A 24 -7.46 -2.03 -6.86
C THR A 24 -8.89 -1.96 -7.40
N ALA A 25 -9.89 -2.26 -6.56
CA ALA A 25 -11.29 -2.13 -6.93
C ALA A 25 -11.67 -0.67 -7.22
N ASP A 26 -11.15 0.27 -6.44
CA ASP A 26 -11.33 1.71 -6.62
C ASP A 26 -10.70 2.21 -7.92
N TYR A 27 -9.50 1.72 -8.26
CA TYR A 27 -8.87 1.99 -9.56
C TYR A 27 -9.73 1.45 -10.71
N LEU A 28 -10.19 0.20 -10.64
CA LEU A 28 -11.06 -0.38 -11.66
C LEU A 28 -12.38 0.40 -11.84
N ARG A 29 -12.99 0.88 -10.74
CA ARG A 29 -14.20 1.72 -10.81
C ARG A 29 -13.98 3.05 -11.53
N ARG A 30 -12.77 3.63 -11.43
CA ARG A 30 -12.39 4.85 -12.15
C ARG A 30 -12.01 4.61 -13.60
N GLY A 31 -11.85 3.34 -13.99
CA GLY A 31 -11.34 2.93 -15.29
C GLY A 31 -9.83 2.73 -15.27
N ARG A 32 -9.36 1.79 -16.09
CA ARG A 32 -7.94 1.45 -16.18
C ARG A 32 -7.19 2.44 -17.06
N ILE A 33 -6.94 3.63 -16.53
CA ILE A 33 -6.31 4.73 -17.28
C ILE A 33 -4.93 4.36 -17.87
N PHE A 34 -4.22 3.40 -17.26
CA PHE A 34 -2.90 2.92 -17.72
C PHE A 34 -2.97 1.65 -18.56
N GLU A 35 -4.14 1.10 -18.86
CA GLU A 35 -4.29 -0.17 -19.59
C GLU A 35 -3.57 -0.17 -20.95
N ALA A 36 -3.59 0.96 -21.65
CA ALA A 36 -2.97 1.10 -22.96
C ALA A 36 -1.43 1.23 -22.90
N ASP A 37 -0.88 1.58 -21.73
CA ASP A 37 0.55 1.84 -21.61
C ASP A 37 1.34 0.53 -21.53
N PRO A 38 2.48 0.39 -22.22
CA PRO A 38 3.38 -0.74 -22.07
C PRO A 38 3.84 -0.92 -20.62
N LEU A 39 4.08 -2.16 -20.19
CA LEU A 39 4.51 -2.46 -18.82
C LEU A 39 5.73 -1.62 -18.38
N GLY A 40 6.72 -1.45 -19.25
CA GLY A 40 7.91 -0.64 -18.94
C GLY A 40 7.60 0.85 -18.68
N GLU A 41 6.55 1.40 -19.30
CA GLU A 41 6.11 2.78 -19.06
C GLU A 41 5.36 2.89 -17.73
N VAL A 42 4.53 1.91 -17.40
CA VAL A 42 3.85 1.82 -16.09
C VAL A 42 4.89 1.69 -14.97
N GLU A 43 5.91 0.84 -15.12
CA GLU A 43 7.01 0.71 -14.17
C GLU A 43 7.79 2.02 -14.00
N ALA A 44 8.13 2.69 -15.11
CA ALA A 44 8.85 3.96 -15.08
C ALA A 44 8.02 5.07 -14.42
N GLY A 45 6.73 5.13 -14.74
CA GLY A 45 5.77 6.03 -14.12
C GLY A 45 5.66 5.80 -12.62
N TRP A 46 5.59 4.53 -12.20
CA TRP A 46 5.56 4.17 -10.78
C TRP A 46 6.81 4.64 -10.05
N VAL A 47 8.00 4.42 -10.61
CA VAL A 47 9.27 4.91 -10.03
C VAL A 47 9.26 6.43 -9.88
N ALA A 48 8.88 7.15 -10.94
CA ALA A 48 8.84 8.61 -10.91
C ALA A 48 7.85 9.13 -9.86
N ALA A 49 6.63 8.58 -9.83
CA ALA A 49 5.60 8.94 -8.87
C ALA A 49 6.04 8.64 -7.43
N PHE A 50 6.69 7.49 -7.19
CA PHE A 50 7.21 7.12 -5.88
C PHE A 50 8.22 8.15 -5.37
N LYS A 51 9.23 8.47 -6.19
CA LYS A 51 10.28 9.45 -5.83
C LYS A 51 9.70 10.84 -5.57
N THR A 52 8.79 11.30 -6.44
CA THR A 52 8.12 12.59 -6.25
C THR A 52 7.26 12.59 -4.99
N TRP A 53 6.53 11.52 -4.71
CA TRP A 53 5.70 11.42 -3.52
C TRP A 53 6.54 11.39 -2.25
N THR A 54 7.67 10.67 -2.22
CA THR A 54 8.56 10.66 -1.06
C THR A 54 9.18 12.03 -0.79
N ALA A 55 9.40 12.84 -1.83
CA ALA A 55 9.96 14.19 -1.68
C ALA A 55 8.92 15.24 -1.29
N THR A 56 7.69 15.13 -1.80
CA THR A 56 6.68 16.21 -1.72
C THR A 56 5.47 15.89 -0.85
N HIS A 57 5.18 14.60 -0.65
CA HIS A 57 3.96 14.07 -0.03
C HIS A 57 2.66 14.62 -0.64
N HIS A 58 2.69 15.04 -1.91
CA HIS A 58 1.55 15.67 -2.54
C HIS A 58 0.39 14.67 -2.77
N PRO A 59 -0.87 14.98 -2.39
CA PRO A 59 -1.98 14.03 -2.46
C PRO A 59 -2.30 13.52 -3.87
N GLN A 60 -2.13 14.35 -4.90
CA GLN A 60 -2.38 13.90 -6.29
C GLN A 60 -1.31 12.92 -6.76
N VAL A 61 -0.05 13.10 -6.31
CA VAL A 61 1.04 12.17 -6.63
C VAL A 61 0.84 10.85 -5.88
N ARG A 62 0.31 10.90 -4.66
CA ARG A 62 -0.09 9.70 -3.92
C ARG A 62 -1.14 8.90 -4.69
N LYS A 63 -2.21 9.56 -5.13
CA LYS A 63 -3.27 8.88 -5.89
C LYS A 63 -2.74 8.27 -7.20
N MET A 64 -1.90 9.01 -7.91
CA MET A 64 -1.24 8.53 -9.13
C MET A 64 -0.39 7.27 -8.86
N LEU A 65 0.38 7.28 -7.78
CA LEU A 65 1.17 6.13 -7.33
C LEU A 65 0.29 4.92 -7.00
N ASP A 66 -0.83 5.13 -6.30
CA ASP A 66 -1.79 4.07 -5.96
C ASP A 66 -2.42 3.45 -7.22
N ASP A 67 -2.81 4.28 -8.21
CA ASP A 67 -3.37 3.82 -9.49
C ASP A 67 -2.32 3.02 -10.31
N LEU A 68 -1.08 3.50 -10.39
CA LEU A 68 0.03 2.79 -11.06
C LEU A 68 0.34 1.45 -10.37
N TRP A 69 0.31 1.42 -9.04
CA TRP A 69 0.55 0.19 -8.29
C TRP A 69 -0.60 -0.81 -8.47
N ALA A 70 -1.85 -0.35 -8.51
CA ALA A 70 -3.00 -1.20 -8.85
C ALA A 70 -2.87 -1.80 -10.26
N GLU A 71 -2.45 -1.02 -11.26
CA GLU A 71 -2.22 -1.53 -12.62
C GLU A 71 -1.12 -2.60 -12.65
N LEU A 72 0.00 -2.40 -11.95
CA LEU A 72 1.07 -3.41 -11.86
C LEU A 72 0.56 -4.74 -11.28
N ARG A 73 -0.24 -4.67 -10.20
CA ARG A 73 -0.86 -5.88 -9.61
C ARG A 73 -1.82 -6.58 -10.58
N LEU A 74 -2.63 -5.83 -11.33
CA LEU A 74 -3.52 -6.40 -12.34
C LEU A 74 -2.76 -7.08 -13.50
N ARG A 75 -1.50 -6.71 -13.72
CA ARG A 75 -0.60 -7.30 -14.71
C ARG A 75 0.29 -8.41 -14.14
N ASP A 76 0.09 -8.80 -12.89
CA ASP A 76 0.93 -9.76 -12.17
C ASP A 76 2.41 -9.34 -12.17
N ALA A 77 2.66 -8.02 -12.09
CA ALA A 77 3.97 -7.41 -12.09
C ALA A 77 4.29 -6.79 -10.72
N GLU A 78 5.50 -7.03 -10.25
CA GLU A 78 6.00 -6.41 -9.01
C GLU A 78 6.48 -4.98 -9.28
N PRO A 79 6.26 -4.04 -8.34
CA PRO A 79 6.88 -2.73 -8.43
C PRO A 79 8.39 -2.84 -8.45
N PRO A 80 9.08 -2.00 -9.24
CA PRO A 80 10.54 -2.02 -9.36
C PRO A 80 11.21 -1.37 -8.14
N PHE A 81 11.03 -1.96 -6.94
CA PHE A 81 11.55 -1.45 -5.67
C PHE A 81 13.06 -1.25 -5.67
N ALA A 82 13.80 -2.08 -6.41
CA ALA A 82 15.25 -1.94 -6.61
C ALA A 82 15.67 -0.56 -7.18
N ARG A 83 14.78 0.11 -7.92
CA ARG A 83 15.05 1.44 -8.51
C ARG A 83 14.77 2.62 -7.55
N VAL A 84 14.20 2.33 -6.38
CA VAL A 84 13.79 3.30 -5.34
C VAL A 84 14.30 2.93 -3.94
N GLU A 85 15.35 2.10 -3.84
CA GLU A 85 15.90 1.65 -2.55
C GLU A 85 16.33 2.81 -1.65
N ALA A 86 16.98 3.82 -2.24
CA ALA A 86 17.43 4.99 -1.49
C ALA A 86 16.26 5.76 -0.86
N GLU A 87 15.16 5.92 -1.60
CA GLU A 87 13.95 6.59 -1.12
C GLU A 87 13.22 5.74 -0.07
N LEU A 88 13.21 4.41 -0.22
CA LEU A 88 12.68 3.49 0.80
C LEU A 88 13.46 3.57 2.11
N ASP A 89 14.78 3.59 2.04
CA ASP A 89 15.63 3.68 3.23
C ASP A 89 15.48 5.03 3.93
N ALA A 90 15.40 6.13 3.18
CA ALA A 90 15.09 7.44 3.73
C ALA A 90 13.71 7.47 4.41
N LEU A 91 12.70 6.84 3.81
CA LEU A 91 11.36 6.74 4.41
C LEU A 91 11.38 5.92 5.70
N ARG A 92 12.08 4.79 5.72
CA ARG A 92 12.25 3.94 6.92
C ARG A 92 12.93 4.72 8.06
N GLN A 93 14.00 5.45 7.76
CA GLN A 93 14.68 6.28 8.76
C GLN A 93 13.75 7.38 9.30
N ARG A 94 12.97 8.02 8.42
CA ARG A 94 12.00 9.05 8.83
C ARG A 94 10.90 8.47 9.70
N LEU A 95 10.36 7.29 9.37
CA LEU A 95 9.37 6.60 10.17
C LEU A 95 9.91 6.20 11.55
N ALA A 96 11.16 5.73 11.62
CA ALA A 96 11.82 5.40 12.89
C ALA A 96 12.05 6.62 13.79
N ALA A 97 12.15 7.82 13.21
CA ALA A 97 12.35 9.07 13.94
C ALA A 97 11.05 9.73 14.44
N ILE A 98 9.88 9.27 14.00
CA ILE A 98 8.59 9.78 14.48
C ILE A 98 8.31 9.14 15.86
N PRO A 99 8.20 9.95 16.95
CA PRO A 99 7.75 9.42 18.24
C PRO A 99 6.35 8.81 18.05
N ALA A 100 6.12 7.64 18.64
CA ALA A 100 4.95 6.79 18.39
C ALA A 100 3.59 7.36 18.87
N GLU A 101 3.36 8.67 18.76
CA GLU A 101 2.02 9.23 18.92
C GLU A 101 1.15 8.83 17.72
N GLY A 102 0.20 7.93 17.98
CA GLY A 102 -0.63 7.31 16.95
C GLY A 102 0.04 6.16 16.17
N GLY A 103 1.14 5.59 16.67
CA GLY A 103 1.94 4.55 16.03
C GLY A 103 1.27 3.16 15.94
N PRO A 104 1.96 2.05 16.29
CA PRO A 104 1.44 0.68 16.19
C PRO A 104 0.03 0.46 16.75
N ALA A 105 -0.37 1.25 17.76
CA ALA A 105 -1.70 1.21 18.35
C ALA A 105 -2.82 1.62 17.38
N LEU A 106 -2.61 2.62 16.51
CA LEU A 106 -3.63 3.00 15.52
C LEU A 106 -3.79 1.92 14.45
N LEU A 107 -2.68 1.31 14.01
CA LEU A 107 -2.71 0.18 13.10
C LEU A 107 -3.42 -1.02 13.74
N ALA A 108 -3.11 -1.34 14.99
CA ALA A 108 -3.79 -2.39 15.74
C ALA A 108 -5.30 -2.13 15.82
N ALA A 109 -5.72 -0.91 16.15
CA ALA A 109 -7.14 -0.54 16.18
C ALA A 109 -7.83 -0.70 14.81
N ARG A 110 -7.12 -0.43 13.70
CA ARG A 110 -7.65 -0.65 12.34
C ARG A 110 -7.76 -2.13 12.00
N ILE A 111 -6.77 -2.94 12.39
CA ILE A 111 -6.81 -4.41 12.23
C ILE A 111 -7.99 -4.97 13.04
N GLU A 112 -8.13 -4.59 14.31
CA GLU A 112 -9.24 -5.01 15.17
C GLU A 112 -10.61 -4.62 14.57
N ALA A 113 -10.75 -3.38 14.09
CA ALA A 113 -11.98 -2.93 13.43
C ALA A 113 -12.31 -3.75 12.17
N TYR A 114 -11.30 -4.06 11.35
CA TYR A 114 -11.44 -4.92 10.17
C TYR A 114 -11.90 -6.34 10.56
N LEU A 115 -11.26 -6.95 11.57
CA LEU A 115 -11.63 -8.28 12.06
C LEU A 115 -13.06 -8.31 12.63
N ALA A 116 -13.46 -7.29 13.39
CA ALA A 116 -14.80 -7.18 13.97
C ALA A 116 -15.91 -7.05 12.90
N GLN A 117 -15.66 -6.28 11.83
CA GLN A 117 -16.60 -6.19 10.70
C GLN A 117 -16.81 -7.54 10.01
N ARG A 118 -15.73 -8.32 9.88
CA ARG A 118 -15.75 -9.61 9.20
C ARG A 118 -16.31 -10.74 10.07
N ALA A 119 -16.21 -10.63 11.39
CA ALA A 119 -16.80 -11.57 12.35
C ALA A 119 -18.31 -11.38 12.52
N ARG A 120 -18.88 -10.25 12.06
CA ARG A 120 -20.32 -10.02 12.13
C ARG A 120 -21.04 -10.92 11.10
N PRO A 121 -21.98 -11.79 11.52
CA PRO A 121 -22.72 -12.62 10.57
C PRO A 121 -23.53 -11.71 9.64
N ALA A 122 -23.58 -12.07 8.35
CA ALA A 122 -24.51 -11.46 7.41
C ALA A 122 -25.94 -11.72 7.94
N ASN A 123 -26.67 -10.63 8.25
CA ASN A 123 -28.11 -10.70 8.50
C ASN A 123 -28.85 -11.09 7.22
#